data_AF-A0A7W0JWJ7-F1
#
_entry.id   AF-A0A7W0JWJ7-F1
#
_cell.length_a   1.000
_cell.length_b   1.000
_cell.length_c   1.000
_cell.angle_alpha   90.00
_cell.angle_beta   90.00
_cell.angle_gamma   90.00
#
_symmetry.space_group_name_H-M   'P 1'
#
loop_
_entity.id
_entity.type
_entity.pdbx_description
1 polymer ?
#
loop_
_entity_poly.entity_id
_entity_poly.type
_entity_poly.pdbx_seq_one_letter_code
_entity_poly.pdbx_strand_id
1 'polypeptide(L)' 'KPVRWRIRPPSFINLASLPRMCEGALLSDVIAINASVDIVMGEVDR' A
#
# COMPACT_ATOMS: atom_id res chain seq x y z
N LYS A 1 26.21 7.30 16.62
CA LYS A 1 24.84 7.80 16.34
C LYS A 1 24.52 7.46 14.89
N PRO A 2 23.41 6.79 14.56
CA PRO A 2 23.06 6.50 13.18
C PRO A 2 22.75 7.81 12.44
N VAL A 3 23.31 7.97 11.24
CA VAL A 3 23.17 9.18 10.41
C VAL A 3 21.89 9.13 9.57
N ARG A 4 21.39 7.93 9.24
CA ARG A 4 20.13 7.71 8.53
C ARG A 4 19.63 6.28 8.72
N TRP A 5 18.36 6.10 9.06
CA TRP A 5 17.67 4.80 9.12
C TRP A 5 16.50 4.81 8.14
N ARG A 6 16.46 3.83 7.24
CA ARG A 6 15.38 3.68 6.25
C ARG A 6 14.77 2.29 6.40
N ILE A 7 13.53 2.25 6.84
CA ILE A 7 12.73 1.03 6.94
C ILE A 7 11.89 0.96 5.66
N ARG A 8 11.76 -0.22 5.07
CA ARG A 8 10.89 -0.47 3.92
C ARG A 8 9.80 -1.42 4.38
N PRO A 9 8.59 -0.92 4.72
CA PRO A 9 7.51 -1.78 5.14
C PRO A 9 6.97 -2.60 3.97
N PRO A 10 6.48 -3.82 4.23
CA PRO A 10 5.86 -4.65 3.20
C PRO A 10 4.62 -3.98 2.59
N SER A 11 3.87 -3.21 3.39
CA SER A 11 2.70 -2.45 2.94
C SER A 11 3.05 -1.43 1.86
N PHE A 12 4.26 -0.86 1.88
CA PHE A 12 4.72 0.07 0.83
C PHE A 12 4.88 -0.60 -0.53
N ILE A 13 5.32 -1.87 -0.55
CA ILE A 13 5.50 -2.64 -1.79
C ILE A 13 4.13 -3.08 -2.32
N ASN A 14 3.24 -3.53 -1.44
CA ASN A 14 1.89 -3.93 -1.81
C ASN A 14 1.10 -2.75 -2.41
N LEU A 15 1.30 -1.53 -1.89
CA LEU A 15 0.63 -0.32 -2.38
C LEU A 15 0.96 0.01 -3.84
N ALA A 16 2.15 -0.37 -4.32
CA ALA A 16 2.55 -0.17 -5.72
C ALA A 16 1.76 -1.07 -6.70
N SER A 17 1.12 -2.15 -6.21
CA SER A 17 0.34 -3.07 -7.03
C SER A 17 -1.15 -2.70 -7.14
N LEU A 18 -1.65 -1.85 -6.25
CA LEU A 18 -3.04 -1.37 -6.24
C LEU A 18 -3.51 -0.70 -7.54
N PRO A 19 -2.74 0.21 -8.17
CA PRO A 19 -3.18 0.88 -9.40
C PRO A 19 -3.49 -0.13 -10.52
N ARG A 20 -2.66 -1.18 -10.61
CA ARG A 20 -2.80 -2.23 -11.60
C ARG A 20 -3.99 -3.16 -11.32
N MET A 21 -4.38 -3.32 -10.05
CA MET A 21 -5.58 -4.07 -9.68
C MET A 21 -6.87 -3.26 -9.87
N CYS A 22 -6.78 -1.93 -9.78
CA CYS A 22 -7.93 -1.02 -9.92
C CYS A 22 -8.18 -0.54 -11.37
N GLU A 23 -7.29 -0.84 -12.32
CA GLU A 23 -7.46 -0.48 -13.73
C GLU A 23 -8.71 -1.14 -14.33
N GLY A 24 -9.71 -0.32 -14.69
CA GLY A 24 -10.98 -0.77 -15.26
C GLY A 24 -12.02 -1.24 -14.24
N ALA A 25 -11.74 -1.13 -12.94
CA ALA A 25 -12.64 -1.51 -11.87
C ALA A 25 -13.52 -0.34 -11.39
N LEU A 26 -14.65 -0.65 -10.75
CA LEU A 26 -15.52 0.37 -10.16
C LEU A 26 -14.92 0.90 -8.85
N LEU A 27 -15.37 2.08 -8.39
CA LEU A 27 -14.92 2.65 -7.12
C LEU A 27 -15.14 1.69 -5.93
N SER A 28 -16.19 0.87 -5.98
CA SER A 28 -16.47 -0.18 -5.00
C SER A 28 -15.37 -1.23 -4.93
N ASP A 29 -14.79 -1.58 -6.07
CA ASP A 29 -13.78 -2.63 -6.18
C ASP A 29 -12.45 -2.15 -5.60
N VAL A 30 -12.16 -0.84 -5.72
CA VAL A 30 -10.99 -0.23 -5.07
C VAL A 30 -11.03 -0.43 -3.56
N ILE A 31 -12.20 -0.28 -2.94
CA ILE A 31 -12.37 -0.48 -1.49
C ILE A 31 -12.20 -1.95 -1.13
N ALA A 32 -12.76 -2.86 -1.92
CA ALA A 32 -12.63 -4.31 -1.72
C ALA A 32 -11.18 -4.79 -1.87
N ILE A 33 -10.46 -4.30 -2.88
CA ILE A 33 -9.05 -4.62 -3.12
C ILE A 33 -8.18 -4.06 -1.98
N ASN A 34 -8.44 -2.83 -1.54
CA ASN A 34 -7.73 -2.22 -0.40
C ASN A 34 -7.93 -3.06 0.89
N ALA A 35 -9.15 -3.48 1.18
CA ALA A 35 -9.46 -4.35 2.32
C ALA A 35 -8.82 -5.76 2.21
N SER A 36 -8.68 -6.28 0.99
CA SER A 36 -8.05 -7.59 0.73
C SER A 36 -6.53 -7.58 0.89
N VAL A 37 -5.87 -6.48 0.51
CA VAL A 37 -4.41 -6.33 0.57
C VAL A 37 -3.91 -5.95 1.97
N ASP A 38 -4.80 -5.45 2.85
CA ASP A 38 -4.51 -5.04 4.22
C ASP A 38 -3.33 -4.05 4.32
N ILE A 39 -3.42 -2.95 3.55
CA ILE A 39 -2.44 -1.88 3.59
C ILE A 39 -2.64 -1.00 4.83
N VAL A 40 -1.76 -1.17 5.81
CA VAL A 40 -1.67 -0.27 6.97
C VAL A 40 -1.02 1.04 6.54
N MET A 41 -1.83 2.10 6.37
CA MET A 41 -1.33 3.44 5.99
C MET A 41 -0.30 4.00 6.98
N GLY A 42 -0.38 3.62 8.26
CA GLY A 42 0.57 4.04 9.29
C GLY A 42 2.00 3.51 9.09
N GLU A 43 2.18 2.44 8.31
CA GLU A 43 3.53 1.94 7.96
C GLU A 43 4.10 2.65 6.73
N VAL A 44 3.24 3.03 5.78
CA VAL A 44 3.63 3.62 4.49
C VAL A 44 4.22 5.03 4.63
N ASP A 45 3.81 5.77 5.66
CA ASP A 45 4.20 7.17 5.91
C ASP A 45 5.51 7.33 6.74
N ARG A 46 6.18 6.22 7.11
CA ARG A 46 7.45 6.21 7.87
C ARG A 46 8.71 6.19 6.99
#